data_AF-A0A1I1LP32-F1
#
_entry.id   AF-A0A1I1LP32-F1
#
_cell.length_a   1.000
_cell.length_b   1.000
_cell.length_c   1.000
_cell.angle_alpha   90.00
_cell.angle_beta   90.00
_cell.angle_gamma   90.00
#
_symmetry.space_group_name_H-M   'P 1'
#
loop_
_entity.id
_entity.type
_entity.pdbx_description
1 polymer ?
#
loop_
_entity_poly.entity_id
_entity_poly.type
_entity_poly.pdbx_seq_one_letter_code
_entity_poly.pdbx_strand_id
1 'polypeptide(L)'
;MVSDNPDEETDREVVDHMMRSRRAAAKNELGDELSEEERASIEPAIPKQVLRAYIAYAKEECNPYLHEESEAARRYLREEFLKLRLANNDEDNNPVPVTYRQEEAIERLAEASARVRLDNKVRVEDVERAVDLVKTSMKQVGIDPETGEFDADVIETGQTRSQRARREKILAILEDQNGAEFDELKSIATSIDSEKLKHDLQHLKSKGRIYRRGDGVIMVA
;
A
#
# COMPACT_ATOMS: atom_id res chain seq x y z
N MET A 1 7.82 -4.18 -8.49
CA MET A 1 8.00 -5.45 -9.16
C MET A 1 6.93 -6.37 -8.64
N VAL A 2 6.11 -6.93 -9.52
CA VAL A 2 5.31 -8.10 -9.16
C VAL A 2 6.33 -9.22 -9.01
N SER A 3 6.56 -9.67 -7.78
CA SER A 3 7.54 -10.70 -7.46
C SER A 3 6.80 -12.00 -7.20
N ASP A 4 7.28 -13.07 -7.84
CA ASP A 4 6.78 -14.42 -7.62
C ASP A 4 7.58 -15.05 -6.47
N ASN A 5 6.98 -15.10 -5.28
CA ASN A 5 7.60 -15.65 -4.08
C ASN A 5 6.92 -16.98 -3.75
N PRO A 6 7.63 -18.11 -3.80
CA PRO A 6 7.07 -19.41 -3.47
C PRO A 6 6.57 -19.44 -2.03
N ASP A 7 5.30 -19.82 -1.84
CA ASP A 7 4.66 -19.95 -0.54
C ASP A 7 3.68 -21.12 -0.58
N GLU A 8 3.96 -22.19 0.18
CA GLU A 8 3.24 -23.46 0.04
C GLU A 8 1.72 -23.32 0.27
N GLU A 9 1.31 -22.46 1.21
CA GLU A 9 -0.10 -22.23 1.52
C GLU A 9 -0.80 -21.46 0.39
N THR A 10 -0.25 -20.32 -0.02
CA THR A 10 -0.78 -19.50 -1.12
C THR A 10 -0.76 -20.26 -2.45
N ASP A 11 0.32 -20.96 -2.76
CA ASP A 11 0.48 -21.74 -3.99
C ASP A 11 -0.57 -22.85 -4.07
N ARG A 12 -0.83 -23.55 -2.96
CA ARG A 12 -1.89 -24.56 -2.88
C ARG A 12 -3.25 -23.94 -3.17
N GLU A 13 -3.59 -22.81 -2.54
CA GLU A 13 -4.86 -22.12 -2.75
C GLU A 13 -5.05 -21.68 -4.21
N VAL A 14 -4.00 -21.11 -4.82
CA VAL A 14 -4.01 -20.67 -6.22
C VAL A 14 -4.20 -21.87 -7.15
N VAL A 15 -3.46 -22.96 -6.95
CA VAL A 15 -3.59 -24.18 -7.76
C VAL A 15 -4.98 -24.79 -7.63
N ASP A 16 -5.51 -24.91 -6.40
CA ASP A 16 -6.84 -25.45 -6.16
C ASP A 16 -7.93 -24.56 -6.80
N HIS A 17 -7.77 -23.24 -6.75
CA HIS A 17 -8.64 -22.32 -7.47
C HIS A 17 -8.55 -22.51 -8.99
N MET A 18 -7.35 -22.62 -9.56
CA MET A 18 -7.16 -22.86 -11.01
C MET A 18 -7.79 -24.19 -11.46
N MET A 19 -7.62 -25.26 -10.68
CA MET A 19 -8.22 -26.57 -10.99
C MET A 19 -9.75 -26.51 -10.97
N ARG A 20 -10.33 -25.86 -9.95
CA ARG A 20 -11.78 -25.64 -9.86
C ARG A 20 -12.30 -24.82 -11.04
N SER A 21 -11.67 -23.69 -11.34
CA SER A 21 -12.06 -22.80 -12.44
C SER A 21 -11.98 -23.50 -13.80
N ARG A 22 -10.91 -24.26 -14.08
CA ARG A 22 -10.78 -25.06 -15.32
C ARG A 22 -11.86 -26.13 -15.45
N ARG A 23 -12.16 -26.84 -14.35
CA ARG A 23 -13.21 -27.87 -14.34
C ARG A 23 -14.59 -27.26 -14.59
N ALA A 24 -14.89 -26.14 -13.93
CA ALA A 24 -16.14 -25.41 -14.12
C ALA A 24 -16.27 -24.89 -15.56
N ALA A 25 -15.19 -24.35 -16.14
CA ALA A 25 -15.19 -23.92 -17.54
C ALA A 25 -15.47 -25.09 -18.50
N ALA A 26 -14.82 -26.25 -18.32
CA ALA A 26 -15.04 -27.42 -19.15
C ALA A 26 -16.47 -27.97 -19.06
N LYS A 27 -17.05 -28.04 -17.86
CA LYS A 27 -18.46 -28.40 -17.65
C LYS A 27 -19.40 -27.44 -18.39
N ASN A 28 -19.14 -26.13 -18.27
CA ASN A 28 -19.93 -25.11 -18.94
C ASN A 28 -19.91 -25.28 -20.47
N GLU A 29 -18.75 -25.60 -21.04
CA GLU A 29 -18.60 -25.86 -22.48
C GLU A 29 -19.32 -27.13 -22.93
N LEU A 30 -19.35 -28.16 -22.09
CA LEU A 30 -20.07 -29.42 -22.34
C LEU A 30 -21.59 -29.29 -22.13
N GLY A 31 -22.06 -28.17 -21.58
CA GLY A 31 -23.46 -27.94 -21.26
C GLY A 31 -23.93 -28.62 -19.96
N ASP A 32 -23.00 -29.04 -19.11
CA ASP A 32 -23.30 -29.62 -17.80
C ASP A 32 -23.78 -28.53 -16.81
N GLU A 33 -24.63 -28.93 -15.86
CA GLU A 33 -25.03 -28.04 -14.77
C GLU A 33 -23.84 -27.73 -13.83
N LEU A 34 -23.65 -26.43 -13.57
CA LEU A 34 -22.67 -25.93 -12.62
C LEU A 34 -23.32 -25.73 -11.26
N SER A 35 -22.63 -26.17 -10.20
CA SER A 35 -22.93 -25.72 -8.84
C SER A 35 -22.66 -24.22 -8.69
N GLU A 36 -23.25 -23.60 -7.66
CA GLU A 36 -23.01 -22.18 -7.32
C GLU A 36 -21.53 -21.87 -7.13
N GLU A 37 -20.79 -22.75 -6.44
CA GLU A 37 -19.35 -22.60 -6.22
C GLU A 37 -18.54 -22.65 -7.54
N GLU A 38 -18.90 -23.55 -8.45
CA GLU A 38 -18.26 -23.67 -9.76
C GLU A 38 -18.55 -22.44 -10.62
N ARG A 39 -19.79 -21.95 -10.59
CA ARG A 39 -20.19 -20.74 -11.32
C ARG A 39 -19.45 -19.50 -10.81
N ALA A 40 -19.35 -19.34 -9.49
CA ALA A 40 -18.58 -18.27 -8.85
C ALA A 40 -17.07 -18.33 -9.16
N SER A 41 -16.52 -19.50 -9.49
CA SER A 41 -15.09 -19.66 -9.84
C SER A 41 -14.73 -19.22 -11.26
N ILE A 42 -15.72 -19.00 -12.13
CA ILE A 42 -15.52 -18.61 -13.54
C ILE A 42 -16.20 -17.28 -13.89
N GLU A 43 -17.19 -16.84 -13.12
CA GLU A 43 -17.87 -15.57 -13.32
C GLU A 43 -17.24 -14.46 -12.47
N PRO A 44 -16.92 -13.29 -13.06
CA PRO A 44 -16.41 -12.16 -12.30
C PRO A 44 -17.50 -11.59 -11.38
N ALA A 45 -17.10 -11.14 -10.19
CA ALA A 45 -18.02 -10.53 -9.22
C ALA A 45 -18.79 -9.31 -9.78
N ILE A 46 -18.21 -8.59 -10.73
CA ILE A 46 -18.88 -7.51 -11.46
C ILE A 46 -19.11 -7.98 -12.90
N PRO A 47 -20.37 -7.99 -13.38
CA PRO A 47 -20.65 -8.36 -14.76
C PRO A 47 -19.91 -7.45 -15.75
N LYS A 48 -19.35 -8.06 -16.80
CA LYS A 48 -18.53 -7.34 -17.80
C LYS A 48 -19.27 -6.14 -18.41
N GLN A 49 -20.57 -6.28 -18.67
CA GLN A 49 -21.39 -5.20 -19.24
C GLN A 49 -21.53 -4.01 -18.28
N VAL A 50 -21.73 -4.29 -16.99
CA VAL A 50 -21.81 -3.26 -15.94
C VAL A 50 -20.48 -2.52 -15.81
N LEU A 51 -19.36 -3.25 -15.75
CA LEU A 51 -18.03 -2.62 -15.66
C LEU A 51 -17.72 -1.76 -16.90
N ARG A 52 -18.11 -2.20 -18.11
CA ARG A 52 -17.93 -1.40 -19.34
C ARG A 52 -18.77 -0.13 -19.32
N ALA A 53 -20.05 -0.22 -18.93
CA ALA A 53 -20.93 0.94 -18.81
C ALA A 53 -20.41 1.93 -17.76
N TYR A 54 -19.92 1.40 -16.62
CA TYR A 54 -19.29 2.18 -15.56
C TYR A 54 -18.08 2.98 -16.06
N ILE A 55 -17.14 2.31 -16.74
CA ILE A 55 -15.93 2.97 -17.27
C ILE A 55 -16.30 4.03 -18.33
N ALA A 56 -17.28 3.73 -19.19
CA ALA A 56 -17.75 4.70 -20.19
C ALA A 56 -18.31 5.95 -19.52
N TYR A 57 -19.24 5.76 -18.57
CA TYR A 57 -19.84 6.85 -17.80
C TYR A 57 -18.79 7.69 -17.05
N ALA A 58 -17.86 7.05 -16.33
CA ALA A 58 -16.80 7.74 -15.60
C ALA A 58 -15.86 8.55 -16.51
N LYS A 59 -15.66 8.13 -17.77
CA LYS A 59 -14.85 8.86 -18.73
C LYS A 59 -15.58 10.08 -19.32
N GLU A 60 -16.88 9.94 -19.59
CA GLU A 60 -17.70 10.98 -20.22
C GLU A 60 -18.13 12.06 -19.22
N GLU A 61 -18.61 11.66 -18.05
CA GLU A 61 -19.31 12.57 -17.11
C GLU A 61 -18.44 13.07 -15.96
N CYS A 62 -17.35 12.40 -15.63
CA CYS A 62 -16.50 12.76 -14.49
C CYS A 62 -15.16 13.32 -14.97
N ASN A 63 -14.95 14.62 -14.89
CA ASN A 63 -13.71 15.31 -15.26
C ASN A 63 -13.08 15.99 -14.03
N PRO A 64 -12.59 15.19 -13.06
CA PRO A 64 -11.98 15.73 -11.85
C PRO A 64 -10.70 16.48 -12.16
N TYR A 65 -10.48 17.55 -11.41
CA TYR A 65 -9.22 18.27 -11.35
C TYR A 65 -9.00 18.83 -9.95
N LEU A 66 -7.77 19.23 -9.66
CA LEU A 66 -7.40 19.75 -8.34
C LEU A 66 -7.80 21.23 -8.19
N HIS A 67 -9.10 21.47 -7.97
CA HIS A 67 -9.68 22.80 -7.82
C HIS A 67 -9.01 23.66 -6.75
N GLU A 68 -9.10 24.99 -6.88
CA GLU A 68 -8.63 25.93 -5.85
C GLU A 68 -9.28 25.68 -4.48
N GLU A 69 -10.57 25.31 -4.46
CA GLU A 69 -11.33 24.94 -3.26
C GLU A 69 -10.77 23.70 -2.53
N SER A 70 -9.98 22.87 -3.21
CA SER A 70 -9.38 21.64 -2.65
C SER A 70 -8.06 21.93 -1.95
N GLU A 71 -8.04 23.00 -1.13
CA GLU A 71 -6.82 23.52 -0.49
C GLU A 71 -6.07 22.44 0.30
N ALA A 72 -6.80 21.61 1.05
CA ALA A 72 -6.21 20.53 1.83
C ALA A 72 -5.48 19.51 0.93
N ALA A 73 -6.08 19.12 -0.19
CA ALA A 73 -5.49 18.16 -1.12
C ALA A 73 -4.26 18.75 -1.83
N ARG A 74 -4.34 20.01 -2.26
CA ARG A 74 -3.23 20.77 -2.85
C ARG A 74 -2.04 20.90 -1.89
N ARG A 75 -2.33 21.22 -0.63
CA ARG A 75 -1.30 21.33 0.42
C ARG A 75 -0.65 19.97 0.65
N TYR A 76 -1.44 18.91 0.80
CA TYR A 76 -0.92 17.57 1.03
C TYR A 76 -0.03 17.09 -0.13
N LEU A 77 -0.48 17.26 -1.38
CA LEU A 77 0.31 16.94 -2.58
C LEU A 77 1.67 17.65 -2.56
N ARG A 78 1.66 18.97 -2.31
CA ARG A 78 2.87 19.79 -2.25
C ARG A 78 3.83 19.31 -1.17
N GLU A 79 3.33 19.08 0.04
CA GLU A 79 4.14 18.64 1.18
C GLU A 79 4.77 17.27 0.91
N GLU A 80 4.01 16.32 0.37
CA GLU A 80 4.52 14.98 0.06
C GLU A 80 5.53 14.99 -1.10
N PHE A 81 5.26 15.77 -2.16
CA PHE A 81 6.24 15.95 -3.24
C PHE A 81 7.55 16.58 -2.73
N LEU A 82 7.47 17.61 -1.89
CA LEU A 82 8.66 18.23 -1.31
C LEU A 82 9.44 17.25 -0.43
N LYS A 83 8.76 16.44 0.39
CA LYS A 83 9.42 15.38 1.17
C LYS A 83 10.18 14.42 0.28
N LEU A 84 9.53 13.88 -0.76
CA LEU A 84 10.16 12.97 -1.73
C LEU A 84 11.36 13.62 -2.41
N ARG A 85 11.22 14.88 -2.85
CA ARG A 85 12.27 15.62 -3.56
C ARG A 85 13.47 15.90 -2.67
N LEU A 86 13.23 16.36 -1.43
CA LEU A 86 14.30 16.70 -0.50
C LEU A 86 15.06 15.47 0.00
N ALA A 87 14.35 14.37 0.22
CA ALA A 87 14.93 13.09 0.60
C ALA A 87 15.83 12.52 -0.53
N ASN A 88 15.50 12.81 -1.79
CA ASN A 88 16.22 12.31 -2.96
C ASN A 88 17.31 13.27 -3.49
N ASN A 89 17.77 14.24 -2.67
CA ASN A 89 18.72 15.28 -3.11
C ASN A 89 20.16 14.78 -3.37
N ASP A 90 20.56 13.63 -2.83
CA ASP A 90 21.87 13.04 -3.13
C ASP A 90 21.84 12.28 -4.45
N GLU A 91 22.18 12.96 -5.55
CA GLU A 91 22.21 12.41 -6.90
C GLU A 91 23.20 11.22 -7.05
N ASP A 92 24.29 11.20 -6.26
CA ASP A 92 25.31 10.15 -6.34
C ASP A 92 24.84 8.80 -5.78
N ASN A 93 23.87 8.80 -4.85
CA ASN A 93 23.32 7.60 -4.21
C ASN A 93 21.93 7.24 -4.70
N ASN A 94 21.32 8.03 -5.59
CA ASN A 94 19.99 7.76 -6.13
C ASN A 94 19.96 7.57 -7.64
N PRO A 95 19.72 6.34 -8.12
CA PRO A 95 19.61 6.08 -9.55
C PRO A 95 18.31 6.65 -10.17
N VAL A 96 17.31 7.03 -9.37
CA VAL A 96 16.04 7.58 -9.86
C VAL A 96 15.77 8.97 -9.26
N PRO A 97 15.90 10.05 -10.05
CA PRO A 97 15.69 11.41 -9.56
C PRO A 97 14.20 11.77 -9.41
N VAL A 98 13.87 12.45 -8.31
CA VAL A 98 12.55 13.06 -8.09
C VAL A 98 12.43 14.39 -8.83
N THR A 99 11.81 14.39 -10.01
CA THR A 99 11.60 15.59 -10.85
C THR A 99 10.16 16.10 -10.77
N TYR A 100 9.89 17.30 -11.28
CA TYR A 100 8.52 17.84 -11.36
C TYR A 100 7.55 16.96 -12.16
N ARG A 101 8.04 16.04 -13.01
CA ARG A 101 7.18 15.04 -13.68
C ARG A 101 6.51 14.10 -12.69
N GLN A 102 7.11 13.87 -11.53
CA GLN A 102 6.49 13.04 -10.48
C GLN A 102 5.35 13.77 -9.78
N GLU A 103 5.43 15.08 -9.65
CA GLU A 103 4.33 15.90 -9.12
C GLU A 103 3.10 15.81 -10.04
N GLU A 104 3.30 16.02 -11.34
CA GLU A 104 2.25 15.85 -12.36
C GLU A 104 1.71 14.40 -12.39
N ALA A 105 2.56 13.40 -12.18
CA ALA A 105 2.13 12.01 -12.11
C ALA A 105 1.23 11.74 -10.89
N ILE A 106 1.57 12.30 -9.73
CA ILE A 106 0.75 12.19 -8.51
C ILE A 106 -0.62 12.86 -8.74
N GLU A 107 -0.64 14.06 -9.33
CA GLU A 107 -1.90 14.77 -9.63
C GLU A 107 -2.80 13.95 -10.55
N ARG A 108 -2.27 13.44 -11.67
CA ARG A 108 -3.03 12.60 -12.61
C ARG A 108 -3.56 11.31 -11.98
N LEU A 109 -2.79 10.70 -11.07
CA LEU A 109 -3.23 9.52 -10.31
C LEU A 109 -4.36 9.87 -9.33
N ALA A 110 -4.29 11.03 -8.68
CA ALA A 110 -5.34 11.51 -7.78
C ALA A 110 -6.64 11.82 -8.54
N GLU A 111 -6.55 12.46 -9.72
CA GLU A 111 -7.69 12.67 -10.61
C GLU A 111 -8.30 11.34 -11.07
N ALA A 112 -7.47 10.35 -11.42
CA ALA A 112 -7.95 9.02 -11.76
C ALA A 112 -8.67 8.34 -10.56
N SER A 113 -8.16 8.50 -9.33
CA SER A 113 -8.80 8.00 -8.11
C SER A 113 -10.18 8.64 -7.90
N ALA A 114 -10.29 9.97 -8.05
CA ALA A 114 -11.56 10.67 -7.95
C ALA A 114 -12.56 10.23 -9.04
N ARG A 115 -12.08 10.00 -10.26
CA ARG A 115 -12.87 9.51 -11.38
C ARG A 115 -13.44 8.11 -11.12
N VAL A 116 -12.65 7.22 -10.51
CA VAL A 116 -13.11 5.88 -10.07
C VAL A 116 -14.13 5.96 -8.94
N ARG A 117 -14.36 7.13 -8.33
CA ARG A 117 -15.41 7.36 -7.34
C ARG A 117 -16.61 8.11 -7.93
N LEU A 118 -16.61 8.35 -9.24
CA LEU A 118 -17.58 9.18 -9.96
C LEU A 118 -17.72 10.59 -9.39
N ASP A 119 -16.62 11.18 -8.90
CA ASP A 119 -16.59 12.53 -8.35
C ASP A 119 -15.80 13.46 -9.28
N ASN A 120 -16.28 14.70 -9.40
CA ASN A 120 -15.61 15.77 -10.15
C ASN A 120 -14.62 16.56 -9.27
N LYS A 121 -14.54 16.26 -7.97
CA LYS A 121 -13.60 16.91 -7.05
C LYS A 121 -12.57 15.91 -6.52
N VAL A 122 -11.30 16.26 -6.67
CA VAL A 122 -10.18 15.53 -6.05
C VAL A 122 -10.16 15.84 -4.55
N ARG A 123 -10.20 14.79 -3.73
CA ARG A 123 -10.12 14.93 -2.26
C ARG A 123 -8.72 14.57 -1.76
N VAL A 124 -8.47 14.81 -0.47
CA VAL A 124 -7.17 14.50 0.16
C VAL A 124 -6.87 13.01 0.04
N GLU A 125 -7.87 12.16 0.25
CA GLU A 125 -7.75 10.71 0.22
C GLU A 125 -7.35 10.18 -1.18
N ASP A 126 -7.73 10.91 -2.23
CA ASP A 126 -7.33 10.58 -3.61
C ASP A 126 -5.83 10.87 -3.83
N VAL A 127 -5.32 11.96 -3.24
CA VAL A 127 -3.89 12.30 -3.27
C VAL A 127 -3.08 11.34 -2.39
N GLU A 128 -3.58 10.99 -1.21
CA GLU A 128 -2.96 9.98 -0.33
C GLU A 128 -2.75 8.66 -1.08
N ARG A 129 -3.80 8.15 -1.73
CA ARG A 129 -3.72 6.94 -2.53
C ARG A 129 -2.71 7.04 -3.68
N ALA A 130 -2.66 8.19 -4.37
CA ALA A 130 -1.71 8.43 -5.44
C ALA A 130 -0.25 8.43 -4.93
N VAL A 131 0.01 9.14 -3.82
CA VAL A 131 1.32 9.18 -3.16
C VAL A 131 1.75 7.79 -2.70
N ASP A 132 0.84 7.00 -2.14
CA ASP A 132 1.13 5.64 -1.68
C ASP A 132 1.52 4.72 -2.84
N LEU A 133 0.85 4.83 -3.99
CA LEU A 133 1.22 4.09 -5.20
C LEU A 133 2.64 4.47 -5.67
N VAL A 134 2.95 5.77 -5.71
CA VAL A 134 4.28 6.27 -6.10
C VAL A 134 5.35 5.78 -5.13
N LYS A 135 5.15 5.93 -3.82
CA LYS A 135 6.09 5.42 -2.79
C LYS A 135 6.28 3.91 -2.89
N THR A 136 5.21 3.16 -3.16
CA THR A 136 5.30 1.70 -3.34
C THR A 136 6.15 1.35 -4.56
N SER A 137 5.98 2.08 -5.68
CA SER A 137 6.83 1.90 -6.86
C SER A 137 8.30 2.23 -6.59
N MET A 138 8.59 3.24 -5.77
CA MET A 138 9.96 3.61 -5.37
C MET A 138 10.60 2.51 -4.52
N LYS A 139 9.88 1.98 -3.52
CA LYS A 139 10.33 0.81 -2.74
C LYS A 139 10.67 -0.37 -3.65
N GLN A 140 9.82 -0.62 -4.64
CA GLN A 140 10.00 -1.73 -5.58
C GLN A 140 11.24 -1.61 -6.47
N VAL A 141 11.81 -0.41 -6.63
CA VAL A 141 13.09 -0.19 -7.33
C VAL A 141 14.25 0.01 -6.36
N GLY A 142 14.06 -0.33 -5.08
CA GLY A 142 15.10 -0.27 -4.06
C GLY A 142 15.31 1.12 -3.47
N ILE A 143 14.34 2.03 -3.56
CA ILE A 143 14.46 3.38 -2.96
C ILE A 143 13.62 3.42 -1.69
N ASP A 144 14.23 3.79 -0.56
CA ASP A 144 13.51 4.06 0.68
C ASP A 144 12.71 5.36 0.51
N PRO A 145 11.37 5.35 0.56
CA PRO A 145 10.58 6.57 0.39
C PRO A 145 10.64 7.52 1.59
N GLU A 146 11.21 7.10 2.72
CA GLU A 146 11.42 7.96 3.89
C GLU A 146 12.73 8.73 3.82
N THR A 147 13.83 8.05 3.50
CA THR A 147 15.15 8.69 3.39
C THR A 147 15.45 9.17 1.98
N GLY A 148 14.69 8.68 1.00
CA GLY A 148 14.87 8.95 -0.41
C GLY A 148 16.03 8.20 -1.03
N GLU A 149 16.83 7.45 -0.27
CA GLU A 149 18.08 6.81 -0.70
C GLU A 149 17.86 5.43 -1.33
N PHE A 150 18.76 5.04 -2.24
CA PHE A 150 18.81 3.66 -2.71
C PHE A 150 19.31 2.72 -1.60
N ASP A 151 18.51 1.72 -1.30
CA ASP A 151 18.77 0.68 -0.33
C ASP A 151 18.51 -0.68 -0.97
N ALA A 152 19.61 -1.34 -1.37
CA ALA A 152 19.58 -2.67 -1.97
C ALA A 152 18.87 -3.71 -1.08
N ASP A 153 18.90 -3.51 0.24
CA ASP A 153 18.22 -4.40 1.20
C ASP A 153 16.70 -4.39 1.01
N VAL A 154 16.13 -3.32 0.45
CA VAL A 154 14.70 -3.23 0.13
C VAL A 154 14.31 -4.24 -0.94
N ILE A 155 15.20 -4.47 -1.91
CA ILE A 155 14.98 -5.44 -2.99
C ILE A 155 15.09 -6.87 -2.44
N GLU A 156 16.09 -7.13 -1.60
CA GLU A 156 16.37 -8.48 -1.09
C GLU A 156 15.42 -8.90 0.05
N THR A 157 15.03 -7.98 0.93
CA THR A 157 14.32 -8.30 2.17
C THR A 157 12.96 -7.64 2.32
N GLY A 158 12.60 -6.74 1.40
CA GLY A 158 11.34 -5.98 1.45
C GLY A 158 11.27 -4.93 2.55
N GLN A 159 12.38 -4.65 3.26
CA GLN A 159 12.44 -3.66 4.34
C GLN A 159 13.62 -2.71 4.12
N THR A 160 13.42 -1.43 4.45
CA THR A 160 14.49 -0.44 4.40
C THR A 160 15.32 -0.46 5.69
N ARG A 161 16.58 -0.02 5.62
CA ARG A 161 17.47 0.16 6.78
C ARG A 161 16.85 1.09 7.82
N SER A 162 16.18 2.17 7.40
CA SER A 162 15.51 3.10 8.31
C SER A 162 14.36 2.44 9.06
N GLN A 163 13.56 1.60 8.38
CA GLN A 163 12.47 0.83 8.99
C GLN A 163 13.01 -0.22 9.97
N ARG A 164 14.08 -0.93 9.61
CA ARG A 164 14.73 -1.88 10.53
C ARG A 164 15.26 -1.18 11.77
N ALA A 165 16.02 -0.11 11.60
CA ALA A 165 16.57 0.66 12.72
C ALA A 165 15.46 1.20 13.65
N ARG A 166 14.36 1.69 13.06
CA ARG A 166 13.20 2.17 13.83
C ARG A 166 12.52 1.05 14.62
N ARG A 167 12.34 -0.13 14.02
CA ARG A 167 11.75 -1.31 14.69
C ARG A 167 12.63 -1.85 15.80
N GLU A 168 13.94 -1.90 15.60
CA GLU A 168 14.89 -2.25 16.65
C GLU A 168 14.84 -1.25 17.81
N LYS A 169 14.71 0.05 17.52
CA LYS A 169 14.49 1.07 18.56
C LYS A 169 13.19 0.85 19.34
N ILE A 170 12.10 0.48 18.67
CA ILE A 170 10.82 0.16 19.33
C ILE A 170 10.96 -1.06 20.24
N LEU A 171 11.64 -2.12 19.77
CA LEU A 171 11.89 -3.32 20.57
C LEU A 171 12.76 -3.01 21.80
N ALA A 172 13.84 -2.23 21.63
CA ALA A 172 14.69 -1.81 22.73
C ALA A 172 13.93 -1.01 23.81
N ILE A 173 13.01 -0.12 23.40
CA ILE A 173 12.15 0.60 24.35
C ILE A 173 11.21 -0.35 25.10
N LEU A 174 10.62 -1.33 24.39
CA LEU A 174 9.74 -2.32 24.99
C LEU A 174 10.46 -3.26 25.97
N GLU A 175 11.71 -3.62 25.67
CA GLU A 175 12.56 -4.40 26.57
C GLU A 175 12.93 -3.61 27.83
N ASP A 176 13.34 -2.35 27.66
CA ASP A 176 13.75 -1.47 28.77
C ASP A 176 12.59 -1.15 29.73
N GLN A 177 11.38 -0.94 29.19
CA GLN A 177 10.16 -0.68 29.97
C GLN A 177 9.48 -1.96 30.46
N ASN A 178 9.95 -3.14 30.03
CA ASN A 178 9.34 -4.44 30.34
C ASN A 178 7.86 -4.52 29.91
N GLY A 179 7.60 -4.02 28.70
CA GLY A 179 6.28 -3.85 28.09
C GLY A 179 5.67 -2.48 28.35
N ALA A 180 4.94 -1.94 27.38
CA ALA A 180 4.32 -0.62 27.48
C ALA A 180 2.97 -0.57 26.76
N GLU A 181 2.07 0.30 27.22
CA GLU A 181 0.85 0.64 26.48
C GLU A 181 1.19 1.51 25.25
N PHE A 182 0.27 1.56 24.28
CA PHE A 182 0.50 2.34 23.05
C PHE A 182 0.72 3.83 23.33
N ASP A 183 -0.02 4.41 24.29
CA ASP A 183 0.10 5.82 24.63
C ASP A 183 1.42 6.13 25.36
N GLU A 184 1.91 5.21 26.20
CA GLU A 184 3.23 5.31 26.83
C GLU A 184 4.35 5.20 25.79
N LEU A 185 4.28 4.20 24.90
CA LEU A 185 5.19 4.07 23.78
C LEU A 185 5.24 5.33 22.92
N LYS A 186 4.08 5.93 22.65
CA LYS A 186 3.99 7.17 21.88
C LYS A 186 4.67 8.34 22.59
N SER A 187 4.57 8.40 23.92
CA SER A 187 5.24 9.43 24.72
C SER A 187 6.76 9.29 24.70
N ILE A 188 7.27 8.06 24.83
CA ILE A 188 8.71 7.74 24.89
C ILE A 188 9.33 7.86 23.49
N ALA A 189 8.64 7.34 22.47
CA ALA A 189 9.07 7.38 21.09
C ALA A 189 8.60 8.67 20.38
N THR A 190 8.81 9.83 20.99
CA THR A 190 8.38 11.14 20.46
C THR A 190 8.97 11.45 19.08
N SER A 191 10.08 10.80 18.72
CA SER A 191 10.72 10.90 17.40
C SER A 191 10.01 10.12 16.29
N ILE A 192 8.99 9.31 16.60
CA ILE A 192 8.29 8.45 15.65
C ILE A 192 6.85 8.96 15.50
N ASP A 193 6.45 9.18 14.25
CA ASP A 193 5.07 9.54 13.94
C ASP A 193 4.07 8.44 14.38
N SER A 194 2.89 8.82 14.86
CA SER A 194 1.94 7.87 15.43
C SER A 194 1.42 6.83 14.43
N GLU A 195 1.28 7.20 13.17
CA GLU A 195 0.84 6.25 12.14
C GLU A 195 1.98 5.29 11.78
N LYS A 196 3.22 5.79 11.70
CA LYS A 196 4.40 4.93 11.52
C LYS A 196 4.57 3.95 12.69
N LEU A 197 4.36 4.41 13.93
CA LEU A 197 4.43 3.57 15.12
C LEU A 197 3.39 2.45 15.08
N LYS A 198 2.13 2.75 14.73
CA LYS A 198 1.09 1.72 14.57
C LYS A 198 1.46 0.71 13.49
N HIS A 199 1.89 1.18 12.32
CA HIS A 199 2.28 0.33 11.21
C HIS A 199 3.41 -0.63 11.60
N ASP A 200 4.45 -0.11 12.28
CA ASP A 200 5.59 -0.94 12.69
C ASP A 200 5.25 -1.92 13.81
N LEU A 201 4.38 -1.55 14.75
CA LEU A 201 3.84 -2.48 15.75
C LEU A 201 3.01 -3.60 15.10
N GLN A 202 2.16 -3.27 14.12
CA GLN A 202 1.38 -4.27 13.39
C GLN A 202 2.29 -5.24 12.64
N HIS A 203 3.34 -4.74 12.02
CA HIS A 203 4.35 -5.57 11.35
C HIS A 203 5.15 -6.44 12.35
N LEU A 204 5.57 -5.89 13.49
CA LEU A 204 6.27 -6.67 14.52
C LEU A 204 5.37 -7.77 15.10
N LYS A 205 4.07 -7.51 15.24
CA LYS A 205 3.06 -8.47 15.66
C LYS A 205 2.85 -9.58 14.62
N SER A 206 2.76 -9.24 13.33
CA SER A 206 2.59 -10.25 12.28
C SER A 206 3.80 -11.17 12.15
N LYS A 207 5.01 -10.67 12.42
CA LYS A 207 6.24 -11.48 12.52
C LYS A 207 6.43 -12.19 13.88
N GLY A 208 5.47 -12.07 14.80
CA GLY A 208 5.54 -12.71 16.12
C GLY A 208 6.65 -12.20 17.04
N ARG A 209 7.23 -11.03 16.78
CA ARG A 209 8.28 -10.43 17.64
C ARG A 209 7.72 -9.70 18.85
N ILE A 210 6.44 -9.34 18.81
CA ILE A 210 5.72 -8.74 19.94
C ILE A 210 4.35 -9.38 20.07
N TYR A 211 3.81 -9.40 21.28
CA TYR A 211 2.45 -9.83 21.57
C TYR A 211 1.76 -8.85 22.51
N ARG A 212 0.42 -8.91 22.57
CA ARG A 212 -0.37 -8.11 23.50
C ARG A 212 -0.83 -9.00 24.66
N ARG A 213 -0.50 -8.62 25.88
CA ARG A 213 -0.96 -9.28 27.10
C ARG A 213 -2.41 -8.86 27.40
N GLY A 214 -3.14 -9.68 28.17
CA GLY A 214 -4.59 -9.50 28.42
C GLY A 214 -4.98 -8.19 29.11
N ASP A 215 -4.01 -7.44 29.62
CA ASP A 215 -4.12 -6.09 30.21
C ASP A 215 -3.97 -4.97 29.16
N GLY A 216 -3.69 -5.28 27.89
CA GLY A 216 -3.52 -4.29 26.81
C GLY A 216 -2.06 -3.89 26.54
N VAL A 217 -1.13 -4.31 27.41
CA VAL A 217 0.30 -4.01 27.34
C VAL A 217 0.95 -4.77 26.17
N ILE A 218 1.77 -4.06 25.40
CA ILE A 218 2.56 -4.64 24.32
C ILE A 218 3.88 -5.11 24.89
N MET A 219 4.24 -6.37 24.65
CA MET A 219 5.44 -7.02 25.17
C MET A 219 6.27 -7.60 24.01
N VAL A 220 7.59 -7.67 24.18
CA VAL A 220 8.46 -8.45 23.28
C VAL A 220 8.23 -9.94 23.54
N ALA A 221 8.15 -10.72 22.45
CA ALA A 221 7.89 -12.16 22.46
C ALA A 221 9.09 -12.99 22.90
#